data_AF-A0AAP2GS66-F1
#
_entry.id   AF-A0AAP2GS66-F1
#
_cell.length_a   1.000
_cell.length_b   1.000
_cell.length_c   1.000
_cell.angle_alpha   90.00
_cell.angle_beta   90.00
_cell.angle_gamma   90.00
#
_symmetry.space_group_name_H-M   'P 1'
#
loop_
_entity.id
_entity.type
_entity.pdbx_description
1 polymer ?
#
loop_
_entity_poly.entity_id
_entity_poly.type
_entity_poly.pdbx_seq_one_letter_code
_entity_poly.pdbx_strand_id
1 'polypeptide(L)' 'MLIINVKENESIDKALKRFKKKFEKTGVLKELRARTSFEKPSVRRRNQIIRAAYREQQRLLETNG' A
#
# COMPACT_ATOMS: atom_id res chain seq x y z
N MET A 1 12.14 10.58 4.99
CA MET A 1 13.23 9.73 5.52
C MET A 1 12.65 8.78 6.56
N LEU A 2 12.82 7.46 6.41
CA LEU A 2 12.27 6.47 7.35
C LEU A 2 13.27 6.21 8.47
N ILE A 3 12.92 6.61 9.70
CA ILE A 3 13.72 6.34 10.90
C ILE A 3 13.08 5.16 11.65
N ILE A 4 13.92 4.22 12.08
CA ILE A 4 13.53 3.05 12.89
C ILE A 4 14.40 3.03 14.12
N ASN A 5 13.75 3.19 15.27
CA ASN A 5 14.42 3.07 16.55
C ASN A 5 14.59 1.58 16.87
N VAL A 6 15.84 1.17 17.07
CA VAL A 6 16.22 -0.17 17.51
C VAL A 6 16.55 -0.06 19.00
N LYS A 7 15.99 -0.94 19.83
CA LYS A 7 16.32 -1.01 21.26
C LYS A 7 17.51 -1.96 21.47
N GLU A 8 18.27 -1.79 22.54
CA GLU A 8 19.50 -2.55 22.83
C GLU A 8 19.31 -4.08 22.89
N ASN A 9 18.12 -4.56 23.29
CA ASN A 9 17.80 -6.00 23.36
C ASN A 9 16.95 -6.51 22.18
N GLU A 10 16.94 -5.81 21.05
CA GLU A 10 16.16 -6.22 19.90
C GLU A 10 17.00 -6.99 18.86
N SER A 11 16.53 -8.18 18.49
CA SER A 11 17.09 -8.94 17.37
C SER A 11 16.98 -8.14 16.06
N ILE A 12 18.07 -8.14 15.29
CA ILE A 12 18.19 -7.46 13.99
C ILE A 12 17.02 -7.84 13.05
N ASP A 13 16.57 -9.08 13.08
CA ASP A 13 15.46 -9.56 12.23
C ASP A 13 14.13 -8.85 12.55
N LYS A 14 13.88 -8.54 13.82
CA LYS A 14 12.67 -7.79 14.22
C LYS A 14 12.73 -6.35 13.73
N ALA A 15 13.89 -5.72 13.82
CA ALA A 15 14.10 -4.38 13.28
C ALA A 15 13.91 -4.34 11.76
N LEU A 16 14.46 -5.34 11.04
CA LEU A 16 14.33 -5.47 9.59
C LEU A 16 12.87 -5.70 9.16
N LYS A 17 12.12 -6.53 9.89
CA LYS A 17 10.69 -6.76 9.62
C LYS A 17 9.87 -5.49 9.80
N ARG A 18 10.17 -4.67 10.83
CA ARG A 18 9.52 -3.36 11.01
C ARG A 18 9.89 -2.38 9.91
N PHE A 19 11.15 -2.36 9.47
CA PHE A 19 11.55 -1.55 8.32
C PHE A 19 10.76 -1.91 7.09
N LYS A 20 10.73 -3.20 6.74
CA LYS A 20 10.00 -3.68 5.56
C LYS A 20 8.52 -3.28 5.62
N LYS A 21 7.87 -3.47 6.77
CA LYS A 21 6.47 -3.06 6.97
C LYS A 21 6.27 -1.54 6.86
N LYS A 22 7.18 -0.73 7.42
CA LYS A 22 7.14 0.74 7.31
C LYS A 22 7.34 1.20 5.87
N PHE A 23 8.30 0.60 5.16
CA PHE A 23 8.61 0.88 3.77
C PHE A 23 7.44 0.51 2.84
N GLU A 24 6.84 -0.67 3.02
CA GLU A 24 5.64 -1.07 2.30
C GLU A 24 4.47 -0.10 2.56
N LYS A 25 4.28 0.32 3.82
CA LYS A 25 3.24 1.29 4.19
C LYS A 25 3.45 2.66 3.54
N THR A 26 4.70 3.10 3.33
CA THR A 26 4.96 4.35 2.62
C THR A 26 4.56 4.32 1.15
N GLY A 27 4.35 3.14 0.54
CA GLY A 27 3.81 3.03 -0.81
C GLY A 27 4.72 3.57 -1.92
N VAL A 28 5.97 3.92 -1.60
CA VAL A 28 6.96 4.50 -2.52
C VAL A 28 7.09 3.67 -3.80
N LEU A 29 7.13 2.35 -3.66
CA LEU A 29 7.27 1.44 -4.80
C LEU A 29 6.05 1.46 -5.75
N LYS A 30 4.84 1.65 -5.20
CA LYS A 30 3.61 1.80 -5.99
C LYS A 30 3.60 3.15 -6.70
N GLU A 31 4.06 4.20 -6.03
CA GLU A 31 4.17 5.53 -6.60
C GLU A 31 5.22 5.58 -7.73
N LEU A 32 6.37 4.94 -7.54
CA LEU A 32 7.41 4.80 -8.56
C LEU A 32 6.83 4.16 -9.83
N ARG A 33 6.13 3.02 -9.68
CA ARG A 33 5.46 2.34 -10.80
C ARG A 33 4.36 3.16 -11.46
N ALA A 34 3.65 3.99 -10.70
CA ALA A 34 2.62 4.86 -11.25
C ALA A 34 3.20 6.07 -12.01
N ARG A 35 4.46 6.44 -11.72
CA ARG A 35 5.17 7.56 -12.33
C ARG A 35 6.02 7.17 -13.53
N THR A 36 6.25 5.87 -13.79
CA THR A 36 7.02 5.42 -14.96
C THR A 36 6.34 5.73 -16.28
N SER A 37 5.02 5.90 -16.30
CA SER A 37 4.26 6.25 -17.49
C SER A 37 3.23 7.35 -17.21
N PHE A 38 2.90 8.12 -18.24
CA PHE A 38 1.85 9.12 -18.15
C PHE A 38 0.47 8.45 -18.27
N GLU A 39 -0.33 8.52 -17.21
CA GLU A 39 -1.73 8.11 -17.21
C GLU A 39 -2.63 9.35 -17.25
N LYS A 40 -3.52 9.43 -18.25
CA LYS A 40 -4.50 10.52 -18.35
C LYS A 40 -5.36 10.60 -17.08
N PRO A 41 -5.68 11.80 -16.55
CA PRO A 41 -6.49 11.94 -15.34
C PRO A 41 -7.86 11.24 -15.41
N SER A 42 -8.48 11.21 -16.59
CA SER A 42 -9.75 10.53 -16.84
C SER A 42 -9.64 9.01 -16.67
N VAL A 43 -8.57 8.41 -17.18
CA VAL A 43 -8.31 6.96 -17.06
C VAL A 43 -8.05 6.60 -15.60
N ARG A 44 -7.24 7.41 -14.90
CA ARG A 44 -6.99 7.23 -13.46
C ARG A 44 -8.27 7.25 -12.63
N ARG A 45 -9.13 8.26 -12.87
CA ARG A 45 -10.42 8.40 -12.16
C ARG A 45 -11.34 7.21 -12.46
N ARG A 46 -11.44 6.77 -13.72
CA ARG A 46 -12.22 5.59 -14.10
C ARG A 46 -11.73 4.33 -13.36
N ASN A 47 -10.43 4.10 -13.33
CA ASN A 47 -9.82 2.96 -12.64
C ASN A 47 -10.07 2.99 -11.12
N GLN A 48 -10.10 4.18 -10.51
CA GLN A 48 -10.42 4.35 -9.08
C GLN A 48 -11.86 3.95 -8.77
N ILE A 49 -12.83 4.41 -9.57
CA ILE A 49 -14.25 4.11 -9.37
C ILE A 49 -14.52 2.61 -9.52
N ILE A 50 -14.00 1.98 -10.58
CA ILE A 50 -14.17 0.54 -10.83
C ILE A 50 -13.61 -0.26 -9.65
N ARG A 51 -12.41 0.06 -9.16
CA ARG A 51 -11.79 -0.61 -8.00
C ARG A 51 -12.58 -0.37 -6.71
N ALA A 52 -13.18 0.80 -6.52
CA ALA A 52 -14.02 1.08 -5.36
C ALA A 52 -15.30 0.25 -5.38
N ALA A 53 -16.00 0.23 -6.52
CA ALA A 53 -17.19 -0.59 -6.70
C ALA A 53 -16.90 -2.09 -6.48
N TYR A 54 -15.82 -2.60 -7.04
CA TYR A 54 -15.41 -4.00 -6.83
C TYR A 54 -15.20 -4.34 -5.35
N ARG A 55 -14.48 -3.48 -4.61
CA ARG A 55 -14.25 -3.70 -3.16
C ARG A 55 -15.53 -3.64 -2.34
N GLU A 56 -16.44 -2.75 -2.69
CA GLU A 56 -17.74 -2.68 -2.02
C GLU A 56 -18.57 -3.94 -2.26
N GLN A 57 -18.60 -4.43 -3.50
CA GLN A 57 -19.27 -5.69 -3.83
C GLN A 57 -18.70 -6.86 -3.02
N GLN A 58 -17.38 -6.97 -2.92
CA GLN A 58 -16.73 -8.01 -2.11
C GLN A 58 -17.12 -7.91 -0.63
N ARG A 59 -17.13 -6.70 -0.06
CA ARG A 59 -17.53 -6.48 1.33
C ARG A 59 -18.99 -6.86 1.59
N LEU A 60 -19.89 -6.52 0.67
CA LEU A 60 -21.31 -6.88 0.78
C LEU A 60 -21.51 -8.40 0.72
N LEU A 61 -20.76 -9.10 -0.14
CA LEU A 61 -20.77 -10.57 -0.19
C LEU A 61 -20.29 -11.20 1.13
N GLU A 62 -19.24 -10.65 1.73
CA GLU A 62 -18.72 -11.10 3.04
C GLU A 62 -19.67 -10.80 4.21
N THR A 63 -20.51 -9.76 4.09
CA THR A 63 -21.44 -9.35 5.17
C THR A 63 -22.77 -10.14 5.13
N ASN A 64 -23.13 -10.65 3.95
CA ASN A 64 -24.39 -11.37 3.73
C ASN A 64 -24.25 -12.90 3.87
N GLY A 65 -23.06 -13.42 4.21
CA GLY A 65 -22.78 -14.83 4.49
C GLY A 65 -22.40 -15.04 5.94
#